data_AF-A0A2J4XUI4-F1
#
_entry.id   AF-A0A2J4XUI4-F1
#
_cell.length_a   1.000
_cell.length_b   1.000
_cell.length_c   1.000
_cell.angle_alpha   90.00
_cell.angle_beta   90.00
_cell.angle_gamma   90.00
#
_symmetry.space_group_name_H-M   'P 1'
#
loop_
_entity.id
_entity.type
_entity.pdbx_description
1 polymer ?
#
loop_
_entity_poly.entity_id
_entity_poly.type
_entity_poly.pdbx_seq_one_letter_code
_entity_poly.pdbx_strand_id
1 'polypeptide(L)'
;LLEQHQLARQLFKTINRWLAEAGVMMTQGTLVDATIIEAPSSTKNKEQQRDPEMHQTKKGNQWHFGMKAHIGVDAKSGLTHSLVTTAANEHDLNQLGNLLHGEEQFVSADAGYQGAPQREELAEV
;
A
#
# COMPACT_ATOMS: atom_id res chain seq x y z
N LEU A 1 -4.91 15.72 -15.14
CA LEU A 1 -4.76 14.81 -16.30
C LEU A 1 -4.72 13.34 -15.88
N LEU A 2 -3.65 12.84 -15.25
CA LEU A 2 -3.56 11.40 -14.88
C LEU A 2 -4.64 10.96 -13.88
N GLU A 3 -4.84 11.74 -12.82
CA GLU A 3 -5.85 11.49 -11.79
C GLU A 3 -7.28 11.63 -12.34
N GLN A 4 -7.56 12.75 -13.02
CA GLN A 4 -8.85 13.03 -13.67
C GLN A 4 -9.31 11.93 -14.63
N HIS A 5 -8.38 11.25 -15.29
CA HIS A 5 -8.66 10.14 -16.21
C HIS A 5 -8.36 8.75 -15.63
N GLN A 6 -8.03 8.66 -14.34
CA GLN A 6 -7.72 7.41 -13.63
C GLN A 6 -6.63 6.57 -14.29
N LEU A 7 -5.67 7.22 -14.97
CA LEU A 7 -4.65 6.57 -15.78
C LEU A 7 -3.52 5.97 -14.95
N ALA A 8 -3.25 6.50 -13.75
CA ALA A 8 -2.16 6.03 -12.91
C ALA A 8 -2.27 4.52 -12.60
N ARG A 9 -3.46 4.07 -12.19
CA ARG A 9 -3.71 2.64 -11.91
C ARG A 9 -3.62 1.78 -13.18
N GLN A 10 -4.05 2.30 -14.33
CA GLN A 10 -3.97 1.58 -15.60
C GLN A 10 -2.52 1.41 -16.07
N LEU A 11 -1.71 2.46 -15.95
CA LEU A 11 -0.28 2.44 -16.26
C LEU A 11 0.45 1.47 -15.34
N PHE A 12 0.20 1.52 -14.04
CA PHE A 12 0.81 0.60 -13.08
C PHE A 12 0.52 -0.86 -13.41
N LYS A 13 -0.75 -1.21 -13.67
CA LYS A 13 -1.14 -2.56 -14.12
C LYS A 13 -0.45 -2.98 -15.42
N THR A 14 -0.33 -2.05 -16.36
CA THR A 14 0.30 -2.33 -17.66
C THR A 14 1.80 -2.61 -17.51
N ILE A 15 2.49 -1.81 -16.69
CA ILE A 15 3.91 -2.00 -16.38
C ILE A 15 4.13 -3.34 -15.68
N ASN A 16 3.32 -3.67 -14.67
CA ASN A 16 3.47 -4.93 -13.93
C ASN A 16 3.23 -6.14 -14.83
N ARG A 17 2.22 -6.08 -15.71
CA ARG A 17 1.99 -7.15 -16.70
C ARG A 17 3.21 -7.33 -17.62
N TRP A 18 3.76 -6.23 -18.14
CA TRP A 18 4.94 -6.30 -19.00
C TRP A 18 6.15 -6.90 -18.27
N LEU A 19 6.37 -6.53 -17.00
CA LEU A 19 7.45 -7.09 -16.17
C LEU A 19 7.25 -8.58 -15.89
N ALA A 20 6.00 -9.02 -15.67
CA ALA A 20 5.68 -10.44 -15.52
C ALA A 20 5.91 -11.22 -16.82
N GLU A 21 5.44 -10.70 -17.96
CA GLU A 21 5.64 -11.30 -19.29
C GLU A 21 7.12 -11.39 -19.68
N ALA A 22 7.94 -10.41 -19.25
CA ALA A 22 9.39 -10.42 -19.43
C ALA A 22 10.12 -11.40 -18.49
N GLY A 23 9.42 -12.06 -17.57
CA GLY A 23 9.99 -13.02 -16.62
C GLY A 23 10.87 -12.40 -15.53
N VAL A 24 10.77 -11.08 -15.30
CA VAL A 24 11.57 -10.37 -14.30
C VAL A 24 10.88 -10.26 -12.94
N MET A 25 9.56 -10.46 -12.89
CA MET A 25 8.78 -10.53 -11.65
C MET A 25 8.62 -12.00 -11.24
N MET A 26 8.84 -12.30 -9.96
CA MET A 26 8.48 -13.59 -9.38
C MET A 26 7.26 -13.43 -8.45
N THR A 27 6.51 -14.50 -8.26
CA THR A 27 5.30 -14.54 -7.43
C THR A 27 5.47 -15.43 -6.19
N GLN A 28 6.67 -15.90 -5.89
CA GLN A 28 6.85 -16.87 -4.78
C GLN A 28 7.10 -16.21 -3.42
N GLY A 29 7.39 -14.91 -3.37
CA GLY A 29 7.58 -14.24 -2.09
C GLY A 29 7.34 -12.74 -2.17
N THR A 30 6.64 -12.21 -1.17
CA THR A 30 6.27 -10.79 -1.10
C THR A 30 6.82 -10.14 0.17
N LEU A 31 7.44 -8.97 0.02
CA LEU A 31 7.73 -8.04 1.12
C LEU A 31 6.60 -7.01 1.20
N VAL A 32 6.07 -6.77 2.39
CA VAL A 32 5.01 -5.77 2.61
C VAL A 32 5.45 -4.71 3.63
N ASP A 33 5.16 -3.45 3.32
CA ASP A 33 5.39 -2.31 4.19
C ASP A 33 4.36 -1.21 3.95
N ALA A 34 4.19 -0.31 4.92
CA ALA A 34 3.35 0.86 4.81
C ALA A 34 4.13 2.14 5.17
N THR A 35 4.15 3.09 4.23
CA THR A 35 4.80 4.39 4.43
C THR A 35 3.78 5.53 4.52
N ILE A 36 4.00 6.47 5.44
CA ILE A 36 3.14 7.64 5.60
C ILE A 36 3.54 8.69 4.56
N ILE A 37 2.56 9.18 3.81
CA ILE A 37 2.68 10.33 2.92
C ILE A 37 1.99 11.51 3.59
N GLU A 38 2.77 12.51 3.96
CA GLU A 38 2.30 13.69 4.68
C GLU A 38 1.46 14.60 3.79
N ALA A 39 0.36 15.08 4.34
CA ALA A 39 -0.49 16.09 3.77
C ALA A 39 -0.51 17.34 4.66
N PRO A 40 -0.77 18.53 4.10
CA PRO A 40 -0.99 19.72 4.90
C PRO A 40 -2.23 19.56 5.79
N SER A 41 -2.07 19.72 7.11
CA SER A 41 -3.19 19.74 8.07
C SER A 41 -3.93 21.09 8.12
N SER A 42 -3.52 22.03 7.29
CA SER A 42 -4.04 23.40 7.22
C SER A 42 -5.33 23.47 6.39
N THR A 43 -6.27 24.28 6.84
CA THR A 43 -7.49 24.64 6.07
C THR A 43 -7.27 25.89 5.20
N LYS A 44 -6.04 26.41 5.11
CA LYS A 44 -5.72 27.61 4.30
C LYS A 44 -5.60 27.30 2.81
N ASN A 45 -6.58 26.60 2.24
CA ASN A 45 -6.77 26.42 0.81
C ASN A 45 -8.02 27.18 0.35
N LYS A 46 -8.29 27.18 -0.96
CA LYS A 46 -9.45 27.91 -1.54
C LYS A 46 -10.79 27.44 -0.98
N GLU A 47 -10.88 26.18 -0.60
CA GLU A 47 -12.09 25.52 -0.12
C GLU A 47 -12.27 25.64 1.41
N GLN A 48 -11.27 26.20 2.11
CA GLN A 48 -11.27 26.38 3.55
C GLN A 48 -11.46 25.08 4.37
N GLN A 49 -11.07 23.95 3.80
CA GLN A 49 -11.25 22.62 4.39
C GLN A 49 -9.97 21.80 4.36
N ARG A 50 -9.87 20.79 5.24
CA ARG A 50 -8.81 19.78 5.10
C ARG A 50 -9.18 18.83 3.97
N ASP A 51 -8.17 18.18 3.41
CA ASP A 51 -8.41 17.07 2.50
C ASP A 51 -9.21 15.97 3.24
N PRO A 52 -10.41 15.60 2.76
CA PRO A 52 -11.27 14.64 3.44
C PRO A 52 -10.74 13.20 3.40
N GLU A 53 -9.80 12.87 2.51
CA GLU A 53 -9.18 11.54 2.44
C GLU A 53 -7.98 11.40 3.38
N MET A 54 -7.56 12.50 4.02
CA MET A 54 -6.38 12.55 4.89
C MET A 54 -6.77 12.54 6.37
N HIS A 55 -6.06 11.73 7.16
CA HIS A 55 -6.33 11.61 8.59
C HIS A 55 -5.03 11.57 9.40
N GLN A 56 -5.16 11.83 10.71
CA GLN A 56 -4.02 11.83 11.61
C GLN A 56 -3.71 10.43 12.13
N THR A 57 -2.42 10.14 12.29
CA THR A 57 -1.94 8.93 12.96
C THR A 57 -0.74 9.26 13.83
N LYS A 58 -0.42 8.38 14.79
CA LYS A 58 0.75 8.53 15.65
C LYS A 58 1.73 7.41 15.35
N LYS A 59 2.94 7.76 14.90
CA LYS A 59 4.04 6.80 14.71
C LYS A 59 5.14 7.12 15.72
N GLY A 60 5.41 6.17 16.62
CA GLY A 60 6.26 6.44 17.78
C GLY A 60 5.69 7.56 18.65
N ASN A 61 6.46 8.64 18.84
CA ASN A 61 6.03 9.82 19.60
C ASN A 61 5.61 11.02 18.72
N GLN A 62 5.58 10.86 17.40
CA GLN A 62 5.24 11.92 16.46
C GLN A 62 3.84 11.72 15.88
N TRP A 63 3.10 12.83 15.77
CA TRP A 63 1.83 12.89 15.05
C TRP A 63 2.08 13.27 13.60
N HIS A 64 1.40 12.56 12.70
CA HIS A 64 1.44 12.76 11.25
C HIS A 64 0.01 13.00 10.76
N PHE A 65 -0.16 13.73 9.67
CA PHE A 65 -1.47 13.95 9.04
C PHE A 65 -1.35 13.69 7.54
N GLY A 66 -2.12 12.73 7.04
CA GLY A 66 -2.04 12.37 5.63
C GLY A 66 -2.62 11.01 5.34
N MET A 67 -1.92 10.29 4.48
CA MET A 67 -2.29 8.96 4.01
C MET A 67 -1.16 7.95 4.26
N LYS A 68 -1.45 6.68 4.05
CA LYS A 68 -0.47 5.60 3.96
C LYS A 68 -0.47 5.02 2.56
N ALA A 69 0.71 4.71 2.05
CA ALA A 69 0.92 3.86 0.90
C ALA A 69 1.39 2.49 1.40
N HIS A 70 0.53 1.50 1.21
CA HIS A 70 0.77 0.08 1.48
C HIS A 70 1.31 -0.55 0.20
N ILE A 71 2.48 -1.19 0.28
CA ILE A 71 3.22 -1.63 -0.90
C ILE A 71 3.56 -3.11 -0.76
N GLY A 72 3.26 -3.88 -1.80
CA GLY A 72 3.72 -5.25 -1.99
C GLY A 72 4.86 -5.29 -3.01
N VAL A 73 5.97 -5.90 -2.63
CA VAL A 73 7.21 -5.98 -3.42
C VAL A 73 7.62 -7.43 -3.61
N ASP A 74 7.98 -7.84 -4.82
CA ASP A 74 8.54 -9.16 -5.05
C ASP A 74 9.90 -9.27 -4.32
N ALA A 75 10.01 -10.25 -3.44
CA ALA A 75 11.13 -10.38 -2.52
C ALA A 75 12.47 -10.65 -3.22
N LYS A 76 12.45 -11.19 -4.44
CA LYS A 76 13.67 -11.52 -5.17
C LYS A 76 14.13 -10.38 -6.09
N SER A 77 13.22 -9.83 -6.89
CA SER A 77 13.55 -8.76 -7.85
C SER A 77 13.54 -7.36 -7.22
N GLY A 78 12.85 -7.17 -6.10
CA GLY A 78 12.62 -5.86 -5.51
C GLY A 78 11.62 -5.00 -6.28
N LEU A 79 10.88 -5.58 -7.24
CA LEU A 79 9.89 -4.87 -8.03
C LEU A 79 8.57 -4.76 -7.27
N THR A 80 8.04 -3.54 -7.19
CA THR A 80 6.71 -3.29 -6.63
C THR A 80 5.64 -3.90 -7.54
N HIS A 81 4.81 -4.79 -7.00
CA HIS A 81 3.71 -5.42 -7.74
C HIS A 81 2.34 -4.92 -7.27
N SER A 82 2.23 -4.44 -6.03
CA SER A 82 0.98 -3.97 -5.44
C SER A 82 1.15 -2.63 -4.74
N LEU A 83 0.14 -1.77 -4.85
CA LEU A 83 0.07 -0.46 -4.19
C LEU A 83 -1.38 -0.16 -3.81
N VAL A 84 -1.61 0.07 -2.53
CA VAL A 84 -2.88 0.56 -1.98
C VAL A 84 -2.64 1.80 -1.17
N THR A 85 -3.53 2.77 -1.31
CA THR A 85 -3.49 4.02 -0.59
C THR A 85 -4.70 4.16 0.30
N THR A 86 -4.50 4.54 1.56
CA THR A 86 -5.58 4.75 2.54
C THR A 86 -5.29 5.98 3.38
N ALA A 87 -6.28 6.46 4.14
CA ALA A 87 -6.02 7.41 5.22
C ALA A 87 -4.95 6.89 6.20
N ALA A 88 -4.16 7.78 6.82
CA ALA A 88 -3.00 7.35 7.61
C ALA A 88 -3.36 6.64 8.93
N ASN A 89 -4.60 6.80 9.41
CA ASN A 89 -5.11 6.10 10.60
C ASN A 89 -5.52 4.65 10.31
N GLU A 90 -5.61 4.24 9.05
CA GLU A 90 -5.92 2.86 8.71
C GLU A 90 -4.82 1.90 9.16
N HIS A 91 -5.24 0.75 9.66
CA HIS A 91 -4.35 -0.28 10.17
C HIS A 91 -3.78 -1.11 9.01
N ASP A 92 -2.46 -1.32 9.01
CA ASP A 92 -1.73 -1.93 7.88
C ASP A 92 -2.21 -3.38 7.62
N LEU A 93 -2.44 -4.14 8.69
CA LEU A 93 -3.05 -5.47 8.65
C LEU A 93 -4.31 -5.58 7.77
N ASN A 94 -5.18 -4.56 7.74
CA ASN A 94 -6.42 -4.61 6.96
C ASN A 94 -6.17 -4.56 5.44
N GLN A 95 -4.96 -4.16 5.02
CA GLN A 95 -4.60 -4.03 3.61
C GLN A 95 -3.77 -5.20 3.10
N LEU A 96 -3.31 -6.11 3.98
CA LEU A 96 -2.41 -7.19 3.61
C LEU A 96 -2.95 -8.04 2.44
N GLY A 97 -4.23 -8.41 2.46
CA GLY A 97 -4.84 -9.20 1.37
C GLY A 97 -4.83 -8.47 0.02
N ASN A 98 -4.79 -7.14 0.00
CA ASN A 98 -4.68 -6.34 -1.23
C ASN A 98 -3.23 -6.20 -1.73
N LEU A 99 -2.24 -6.60 -0.92
CA LEU A 99 -0.82 -6.54 -1.25
C LEU A 99 -0.26 -7.88 -1.73
N LEU A 100 -1.05 -8.94 -1.62
CA LEU A 100 -0.68 -10.30 -2.00
C LEU A 100 -1.40 -10.70 -3.29
N HIS A 101 -0.82 -11.61 -4.05
CA HIS A 101 -1.40 -12.12 -5.30
C HIS A 101 -1.93 -13.57 -5.16
N GLY A 102 -1.73 -14.23 -4.02
CA GLY A 102 -2.23 -15.57 -3.69
C GLY A 102 -1.38 -16.72 -4.22
N GLU A 103 -0.14 -16.43 -4.63
CA GLU A 103 0.84 -17.43 -5.07
C GLU A 103 2.09 -17.45 -4.16
N GLU A 104 2.06 -16.64 -3.10
CA GLU A 104 3.16 -16.46 -2.18
C GLU A 104 3.46 -17.76 -1.42
N GLN A 105 4.71 -18.18 -1.45
CA GLN A 105 5.21 -19.25 -0.57
C GLN A 105 5.71 -18.68 0.76
N PHE A 106 6.06 -17.39 0.78
CA PHE A 106 6.38 -16.67 2.00
C PHE A 106 6.03 -15.18 1.88
N VAL A 107 5.71 -14.58 3.03
CA VAL A 107 5.50 -13.14 3.17
C VAL A 107 6.41 -12.63 4.29
N SER A 108 7.13 -11.54 4.02
CA SER A 108 7.90 -10.83 5.05
C SER A 108 7.27 -9.47 5.28
N ALA A 109 6.95 -9.17 6.53
CA ALA A 109 6.19 -7.99 6.91
C ALA A 109 6.79 -7.35 8.18
N ASP A 110 6.56 -6.05 8.34
CA ASP A 110 6.94 -5.33 9.56
C ASP A 110 5.95 -5.60 10.72
N ALA A 111 6.20 -4.96 11.87
CA ALA A 111 5.37 -5.14 13.06
C ALA A 111 3.92 -4.64 12.89
N GLY A 112 3.64 -3.77 11.92
CA GLY A 112 2.29 -3.28 11.61
C GLY A 112 1.35 -4.36 11.08
N TYR A 113 1.90 -5.50 10.64
CA TYR A 113 1.16 -6.66 10.15
C TYR A 113 1.11 -7.82 11.16
N GLN A 114 1.57 -7.60 12.40
CA GLN A 114 1.41 -8.58 13.46
C GLN A 114 -0.07 -8.95 13.62
N GLY A 115 -0.34 -10.26 13.60
CA GLY A 115 -1.69 -10.82 13.69
C GLY A 115 -2.30 -11.29 12.37
N ALA A 116 -1.58 -11.15 11.25
CA ALA A 116 -1.96 -11.73 9.96
C ALA A 116 -2.35 -13.22 10.03
N PRO A 117 -1.63 -14.11 10.74
CA PRO A 117 -2.02 -15.52 10.81
C PRO A 117 -3.35 -15.79 11.53
N GLN A 118 -3.90 -14.82 12.26
CA GLN A 118 -5.19 -14.97 12.96
C GLN A 118 -6.38 -14.44 12.15
N ARG A 119 -6.14 -13.91 10.94
CA ARG A 119 -7.20 -13.41 10.06
C ARG A 119 -7.67 -14.53 9.14
N GLU A 120 -8.95 -14.89 9.25
CA GLU A 120 -9.57 -15.91 8.39
C GLU A 120 -9.44 -15.55 6.90
N GLU A 121 -9.57 -14.27 6.56
CA GLU A 121 -9.42 -13.74 5.19
C GLU A 121 -7.99 -13.89 4.61
N LEU A 122 -7.00 -14.21 5.44
CA LEU A 122 -5.60 -14.44 5.07
C LEU A 122 -5.16 -15.89 5.24
N ALA A 123 -6.06 -16.80 5.65
CA ALA A 123 -5.73 -18.18 5.97
C ALA A 123 -5.46 -19.05 4.72
N GLU A 124 -5.91 -18.58 3.54
CA GLU A 124 -5.79 -19.29 2.25
C GLU A 124 -4.90 -18.54 1.24
N VAL A 125 -4.27 -17.44 1.65
CA VAL A 125 -3.41 -16.62 0.79
C VAL A 125 -1.98 -17.15 0.78
#